data_AF-A0A1A5P8P6-F1
#
_entry.id   AF-A0A1A5P8P6-F1
#
_cell.length_a   1.000
_cell.length_b   1.000
_cell.length_c   1.000
_cell.angle_alpha   90.00
_cell.angle_beta   90.00
_cell.angle_gamma   90.00
#
_symmetry.space_group_name_H-M   'P 1'
#
loop_
_entity.id
_entity.type
_entity.pdbx_description
1 polymer ?
#
loop_
_entity_poly.entity_id
_entity_poly.type
_entity_poly.pdbx_seq_one_letter_code
_entity_poly.pdbx_strand_id
1 'polypeptide(L)'
;MSVADRLGTGSSFGEARRGRSARGRAKAITQGDIPSYELVRLQLNDVAPTPLNPRRNFGTTEELARFGEELRAAQLAACVAVSRDVYLSLWPDHAGHIGEAKHVLVNGERRYRAACQAGLDALDFVVRDELATSRETFINHLLKENLDRADFDIIERARGIKELVAVCAEESERGARARAAEHLGKDRSWITHQLSLLELPETIQGMLSSGDLPERDGRLLVRQLKESPELTEADLMQALKEHKAARSAEKEAERALLAAARHKTPAPVSQEDSPAAELDTGKAATNRALPPSGSAEIKVAGPVPPQPGAPAKTSQETHSQQRPAVVPSQKPTQRPDVPVAPAVIEIRQVEQVAEALAEHLSEDDLTALTELLLERLSNKPQV
;
A
#
# COMPACT_ATOMS: atom_id res chain seq x y z
N MET A 1 -38.40 9.00 12.69
CA MET A 1 -37.33 9.63 13.49
C MET A 1 -36.27 8.56 13.71
N SER A 2 -35.05 8.80 13.24
CA SER A 2 -33.94 7.86 13.38
C SER A 2 -33.34 7.93 14.80
N VAL A 3 -32.53 6.96 15.19
CA VAL A 3 -31.83 6.98 16.50
C VAL A 3 -30.89 8.18 16.61
N ALA A 4 -30.40 8.73 15.49
CA ALA A 4 -29.59 9.95 15.47
C ALA A 4 -30.37 11.19 15.94
N ASP A 5 -31.70 11.21 15.79
CA ASP A 5 -32.55 12.34 16.18
C ASP A 5 -32.78 12.40 17.71
N ARG A 6 -32.38 11.36 18.45
CA ARG A 6 -32.48 11.28 19.93
C ARG A 6 -31.18 11.64 20.66
N LEU A 7 -30.05 11.77 19.95
CA LEU A 7 -28.76 12.07 20.55
C LEU A 7 -28.42 13.54 20.24
N GLY A 8 -28.40 14.35 21.30
CA GLY A 8 -28.18 15.80 21.20
C GLY A 8 -26.85 16.17 20.54
N THR A 9 -26.80 17.37 19.97
CA THR A 9 -25.64 17.93 19.25
C THR A 9 -24.48 18.31 20.18
N GLY A 10 -23.89 17.33 20.85
CA GLY A 10 -22.66 17.49 21.62
C GLY A 10 -21.46 17.68 20.70
N SER A 11 -20.72 18.78 20.89
CA SER A 11 -19.51 19.12 20.12
C SER A 11 -18.53 17.94 19.98
N SER A 12 -18.38 17.16 21.05
CA SER A 12 -17.51 15.99 21.17
C SER A 12 -17.87 14.77 20.29
N PHE A 13 -19.00 14.79 19.56
CA PHE A 13 -19.34 13.75 18.57
C PHE A 13 -19.19 14.21 17.10
N GLY A 14 -18.74 15.45 16.87
CA GLY A 14 -18.66 16.05 15.53
C GLY A 14 -17.42 15.68 14.70
N GLU A 15 -16.30 15.35 15.33
CA GLU A 15 -15.01 15.18 14.63
C GLU A 15 -14.77 13.80 14.01
N ALA A 16 -15.58 12.80 14.36
CA ALA A 16 -15.59 11.54 13.62
C ALA A 16 -16.19 11.80 12.23
N ARG A 17 -15.35 11.79 11.17
CA ARG A 17 -15.79 11.83 9.76
C ARG A 17 -16.74 10.67 9.46
N ARG A 18 -18.03 10.86 9.71
CA ARG A 18 -19.08 9.91 9.34
C ARG A 18 -19.09 9.79 7.82
N GLY A 19 -18.85 8.60 7.30
CA GLY A 19 -18.92 8.34 5.86
C GLY A 19 -20.29 8.76 5.30
N ARG A 20 -20.31 9.28 4.06
CA ARG A 20 -21.56 9.72 3.41
C ARG A 20 -22.60 8.59 3.47
N SER A 21 -23.82 8.91 3.91
CA SER A 21 -24.95 7.98 3.86
C SER A 21 -25.22 7.51 2.41
N ALA A 22 -25.92 6.39 2.20
CA ALA A 22 -26.20 5.89 0.85
C ALA A 22 -26.84 6.96 -0.07
N ARG A 23 -27.79 7.74 0.46
CA ARG A 23 -28.40 8.89 -0.24
C ARG A 23 -27.40 10.03 -0.49
N GLY A 24 -26.49 10.28 0.46
CA GLY A 24 -25.39 11.24 0.30
C GLY A 24 -24.36 10.80 -0.73
N ARG A 25 -24.07 9.48 -0.85
CA ARG A 25 -23.23 8.92 -1.91
C ARG A 25 -23.90 9.02 -3.27
N ALA A 26 -25.17 8.64 -3.39
CA ALA A 26 -25.92 8.79 -4.63
C ALA A 26 -25.95 10.25 -5.10
N LYS A 27 -26.30 11.19 -4.21
CA LYS A 27 -26.26 12.63 -4.50
C LYS A 27 -24.85 13.09 -4.93
N ALA A 28 -23.81 12.65 -4.24
CA ALA A 28 -22.42 12.99 -4.58
C ALA A 28 -21.99 12.43 -5.95
N ILE A 29 -22.42 11.22 -6.34
CA ILE A 29 -22.21 10.69 -7.70
C ILE A 29 -22.93 11.57 -8.73
N THR A 30 -24.20 11.90 -8.52
CA THR A 30 -24.97 12.75 -9.44
C THR A 30 -24.42 14.19 -9.53
N GLN A 31 -23.74 14.67 -8.50
CA GLN A 31 -23.10 16.00 -8.47
C GLN A 31 -21.64 15.99 -8.97
N GLY A 32 -21.07 14.82 -9.32
CA GLY A 32 -19.67 14.69 -9.74
C GLY A 32 -18.64 14.66 -8.59
N ASP A 33 -19.06 14.81 -7.34
CA ASP A 33 -18.23 14.70 -6.12
C ASP A 33 -17.68 13.27 -5.88
N ILE A 34 -18.20 12.27 -6.59
CA ILE A 34 -17.67 10.91 -6.66
C ILE A 34 -17.66 10.51 -8.14
N PRO A 35 -16.48 10.26 -8.74
CA PRO A 35 -16.40 9.74 -10.10
C PRO A 35 -17.12 8.39 -10.22
N SER A 36 -17.99 8.26 -11.23
CA SER A 36 -18.62 7.01 -11.61
C SER A 36 -17.72 6.28 -12.60
N TYR A 37 -17.30 5.07 -12.26
CA TYR A 37 -16.56 4.19 -13.17
C TYR A 37 -17.47 3.09 -13.68
N GLU A 38 -17.32 2.75 -14.95
CA GLU A 38 -17.99 1.62 -15.56
C GLU A 38 -17.26 0.31 -15.22
N LEU A 39 -18.03 -0.77 -15.05
CA LEU A 39 -17.49 -2.12 -14.92
C LEU A 39 -17.25 -2.66 -16.34
N VAL A 40 -15.99 -2.84 -16.71
CA VAL A 40 -15.59 -3.30 -18.04
C VAL A 40 -15.01 -4.70 -17.94
N ARG A 41 -15.49 -5.63 -18.76
CA ARG A 41 -14.94 -6.99 -18.83
C ARG A 41 -13.77 -7.03 -19.80
N LEU A 42 -12.57 -7.30 -19.29
CA LEU A 42 -11.32 -7.31 -20.07
C LEU A 42 -10.78 -8.73 -20.19
N GLN A 43 -10.29 -9.06 -21.39
CA GLN A 43 -9.54 -10.31 -21.63
C GLN A 43 -8.24 -10.28 -20.81
N LEU A 44 -7.82 -11.40 -20.23
CA LEU A 44 -6.60 -11.46 -19.42
C LEU A 44 -5.36 -11.12 -20.26
N ASN A 45 -5.31 -11.53 -21.52
CA ASN A 45 -4.22 -11.20 -22.45
C ASN A 45 -4.10 -9.69 -22.77
N ASP A 46 -5.14 -8.90 -22.50
CA ASP A 46 -5.12 -7.43 -22.66
C ASP A 46 -4.67 -6.69 -21.39
N VAL A 47 -4.28 -7.40 -20.33
CA VAL A 47 -3.91 -6.84 -19.02
C VAL A 47 -2.57 -7.42 -18.54
N ALA A 48 -1.62 -6.57 -18.14
CA ALA A 48 -0.37 -7.00 -17.51
C ALA A 48 -0.34 -6.64 -16.02
N PRO A 49 0.23 -7.50 -15.14
CA PRO A 49 0.57 -7.11 -13.77
C PRO A 49 1.67 -6.04 -13.77
N THR A 50 1.60 -5.05 -12.88
CA THR A 50 2.65 -4.04 -12.75
C THR A 50 3.90 -4.63 -12.07
N PRO A 51 5.13 -4.46 -12.61
CA PRO A 51 6.35 -4.92 -11.96
C PRO A 51 6.58 -4.27 -10.58
N LEU A 52 5.97 -3.09 -10.39
CA LEU A 52 6.03 -2.24 -9.19
C LEU A 52 5.18 -2.74 -8.02
N ASN A 53 4.40 -3.83 -8.16
CA ASN A 53 3.64 -4.36 -7.02
C ASN A 53 4.62 -4.85 -5.93
N PRO A 54 4.59 -4.29 -4.70
CA PRO A 54 5.47 -4.73 -3.63
C PRO A 54 5.20 -6.19 -3.21
N ARG A 55 3.95 -6.66 -3.37
CA ARG A 55 3.56 -8.02 -3.00
C ARG A 55 4.11 -9.04 -4.01
N ARG A 56 4.75 -10.08 -3.49
CA ARG A 56 5.34 -11.20 -4.25
C ARG A 56 4.69 -12.52 -3.88
N ASN A 57 4.26 -12.72 -2.62
CA ASN A 57 3.53 -13.93 -2.21
C ASN A 57 2.00 -13.80 -2.44
N PHE A 58 1.46 -14.61 -3.34
CA PHE A 58 0.03 -14.64 -3.69
C PHE A 58 -0.71 -15.93 -3.25
N GLY A 59 -0.04 -16.84 -2.54
CA GLY A 59 -0.51 -18.19 -2.21
C GLY A 59 0.05 -19.26 -3.14
N THR A 60 -0.30 -20.52 -2.87
CA THR A 60 0.15 -21.67 -3.68
C THR A 60 -0.62 -21.79 -5.00
N THR A 61 -0.11 -22.60 -5.93
CA THR A 61 -0.75 -22.90 -7.22
C THR A 61 -2.15 -23.49 -7.03
N GLU A 62 -2.33 -24.36 -6.03
CA GLU A 62 -3.60 -25.02 -5.70
C GLU A 62 -4.61 -24.02 -5.11
N GLU A 63 -4.17 -23.11 -4.24
CA GLU A 63 -5.01 -22.03 -3.72
C GLU A 63 -5.45 -21.06 -4.83
N LEU A 64 -4.55 -20.73 -5.76
CA LEU A 64 -4.85 -19.88 -6.91
C LEU A 64 -5.81 -20.58 -7.88
N ALA A 65 -5.61 -21.87 -8.19
CA ALA A 65 -6.52 -22.64 -9.03
C ALA A 65 -7.93 -22.70 -8.43
N ARG A 66 -8.04 -23.01 -7.13
CA ARG A 66 -9.33 -23.02 -6.41
C ARG A 66 -9.99 -21.65 -6.44
N PHE A 67 -9.26 -20.57 -6.16
CA PHE A 67 -9.82 -19.23 -6.19
C PHE A 67 -10.25 -18.83 -7.62
N GLY A 68 -9.58 -19.34 -8.66
CA GLY A 68 -9.98 -19.18 -10.05
C GLY A 68 -11.34 -19.81 -10.36
N GLU A 69 -11.64 -21.00 -9.84
CA GLU A 69 -12.96 -21.62 -9.93
C GLU A 69 -14.04 -20.80 -9.21
N GLU A 70 -13.72 -20.27 -8.01
CA GLU A 70 -14.63 -19.39 -7.26
C GLU A 70 -14.94 -18.10 -8.05
N LEU A 71 -13.95 -17.55 -8.77
CA LEU A 71 -14.12 -16.38 -9.64
C LEU A 71 -14.92 -16.68 -10.91
N ARG A 72 -14.74 -17.87 -11.51
CA ARG A 72 -15.55 -18.35 -12.66
C ARG A 72 -17.03 -18.44 -12.28
N ALA A 73 -17.33 -18.87 -11.06
CA ALA A 73 -18.70 -18.94 -10.55
C ALA A 73 -19.29 -17.55 -10.28
N ALA A 74 -18.57 -16.67 -9.56
CA ALA A 74 -19.01 -15.29 -9.31
C ALA A 74 -17.85 -14.36 -8.90
N GLN A 75 -17.48 -13.42 -9.77
CA GLN A 75 -16.58 -12.34 -9.42
C GLN A 75 -17.31 -11.23 -8.62
N LEU A 76 -17.28 -11.34 -7.28
CA LEU A 76 -17.96 -10.37 -6.39
C LEU A 76 -17.29 -8.98 -6.30
N ALA A 77 -16.07 -8.82 -6.80
CA ALA A 77 -15.36 -7.53 -6.81
C ALA A 77 -14.46 -7.41 -8.04
N ALA A 78 -14.48 -6.22 -8.66
CA ALA A 78 -13.67 -5.89 -9.82
C ALA A 78 -12.16 -5.90 -9.48
N CYS A 79 -11.33 -6.12 -10.50
CA CYS A 79 -9.94 -5.67 -10.50
C CYS A 79 -9.86 -4.16 -10.81
N VAL A 80 -8.73 -3.52 -10.55
CA VAL A 80 -8.48 -2.11 -10.92
C VAL A 80 -7.27 -2.05 -11.83
N ALA A 81 -7.39 -1.34 -12.95
CA ALA A 81 -6.33 -1.16 -13.92
C ALA A 81 -6.25 0.30 -14.41
N VAL A 82 -5.17 0.62 -15.12
CA VAL A 82 -5.01 1.86 -15.91
C VAL A 82 -4.70 1.51 -17.35
N SER A 83 -5.01 2.42 -18.27
CA SER A 83 -4.64 2.34 -19.68
C SER A 83 -3.12 2.28 -19.85
N ARG A 84 -2.64 1.48 -20.80
CA ARG A 84 -1.21 1.33 -21.15
C ARG A 84 -0.53 2.68 -21.34
N ASP A 85 -1.12 3.56 -22.14
CA ASP A 85 -0.51 4.84 -22.52
C ASP A 85 -0.26 5.75 -21.32
N VAL A 86 -1.20 5.78 -20.36
CA VAL A 86 -1.06 6.56 -19.13
C VAL A 86 0.03 5.96 -18.24
N TYR A 87 0.09 4.63 -18.10
CA TYR A 87 1.15 3.96 -17.36
C TYR A 87 2.54 4.18 -17.98
N LEU A 88 2.68 4.03 -19.30
CA LEU A 88 3.95 4.24 -20.00
C LEU A 88 4.36 5.72 -20.08
N SER A 89 3.41 6.67 -19.94
CA SER A 89 3.77 8.08 -19.75
C SER A 89 4.53 8.32 -18.44
N LEU A 90 4.30 7.49 -17.42
CA LEU A 90 5.05 7.49 -16.17
C LEU A 90 6.32 6.62 -16.25
N TRP A 91 6.26 5.43 -16.84
CA TRP A 91 7.41 4.51 -16.96
C TRP A 91 7.59 4.00 -18.40
N PRO A 92 8.24 4.78 -19.29
CA PRO A 92 8.45 4.37 -20.68
C PRO A 92 9.22 3.05 -20.81
N ASP A 93 10.24 2.86 -19.97
CA ASP A 93 11.13 1.69 -19.98
C ASP A 93 10.40 0.39 -19.58
N HIS A 94 9.20 0.48 -19.01
CA HIS A 94 8.40 -0.70 -18.65
C HIS A 94 7.67 -1.34 -19.85
N ALA A 95 7.73 -0.75 -21.05
CA ALA A 95 7.09 -1.29 -22.25
C ALA A 95 7.42 -2.78 -22.50
N GLY A 96 8.70 -3.17 -22.32
CA GLY A 96 9.12 -4.57 -22.45
C GLY A 96 8.61 -5.49 -21.33
N HIS A 97 8.39 -4.97 -20.12
CA HIS A 97 7.87 -5.73 -18.98
C HIS A 97 6.36 -6.02 -19.09
N ILE A 98 5.59 -5.15 -19.75
CA ILE A 98 4.13 -5.30 -19.90
C ILE A 98 3.71 -5.88 -21.27
N GLY A 99 4.66 -6.22 -22.15
CA GLY A 99 4.40 -6.78 -23.48
C GLY A 99 3.45 -5.91 -24.30
N GLU A 100 2.51 -6.50 -25.01
CA GLU A 100 1.46 -5.81 -25.80
C GLU A 100 0.17 -5.51 -25.00
N ALA A 101 0.16 -5.67 -23.68
CA ALA A 101 -1.04 -5.47 -22.87
C ALA A 101 -1.58 -4.03 -22.98
N LYS A 102 -2.90 -3.91 -23.19
CA LYS A 102 -3.61 -2.63 -23.33
C LYS A 102 -3.85 -1.93 -21.99
N HIS A 103 -3.79 -2.66 -20.89
CA HIS A 103 -3.98 -2.14 -19.54
C HIS A 103 -2.93 -2.69 -18.57
N VAL A 104 -2.64 -1.92 -17.52
CA VAL A 104 -1.73 -2.32 -16.44
C VAL A 104 -2.50 -2.40 -15.13
N LEU A 105 -2.37 -3.52 -14.44
CA LEU A 105 -3.05 -3.82 -13.20
C LEU A 105 -2.52 -2.96 -12.05
N VAL A 106 -3.44 -2.34 -11.30
CA VAL A 106 -3.14 -1.59 -10.06
C VAL A 106 -3.55 -2.39 -8.83
N ASN A 107 -4.70 -3.07 -8.89
CA ASN A 107 -5.20 -3.88 -7.78
C ASN A 107 -5.93 -5.13 -8.30
N GLY A 108 -5.83 -6.22 -7.53
CA GLY A 108 -6.45 -7.50 -7.84
C GLY A 108 -5.47 -8.54 -8.36
N GLU A 109 -4.16 -8.42 -8.12
CA GLU A 109 -3.18 -9.34 -8.71
C GLU A 109 -3.38 -10.80 -8.28
N ARG A 110 -3.79 -11.07 -7.04
CA ARG A 110 -4.19 -12.43 -6.64
C ARG A 110 -5.38 -12.95 -7.45
N ARG A 111 -6.33 -12.08 -7.81
CA ARG A 111 -7.51 -12.41 -8.63
C ARG A 111 -7.12 -12.66 -10.08
N TYR A 112 -6.28 -11.79 -10.65
CA TYR A 112 -5.72 -11.95 -11.99
C TYR A 112 -4.94 -13.27 -12.11
N ARG A 113 -3.99 -13.53 -11.19
CA ARG A 113 -3.20 -14.76 -11.15
C ARG A 113 -4.06 -16.02 -10.98
N ALA A 114 -5.07 -15.98 -10.11
CA ALA A 114 -6.02 -17.09 -9.94
C ALA A 114 -6.85 -17.36 -11.20
N ALA A 115 -7.28 -16.30 -11.89
CA ALA A 115 -8.01 -16.43 -13.15
C ALA A 115 -7.14 -17.01 -14.28
N CYS A 116 -5.88 -16.58 -14.40
CA CYS A 116 -4.91 -17.20 -15.31
C CYS A 116 -4.69 -18.69 -14.95
N GLN A 117 -4.50 -18.99 -13.66
CA GLN A 117 -4.22 -20.34 -13.17
C GLN A 117 -5.36 -21.33 -13.42
N ALA A 118 -6.61 -20.87 -13.39
CA ALA A 118 -7.79 -21.68 -13.71
C ALA A 118 -8.21 -21.59 -15.20
N GLY A 119 -7.49 -20.85 -16.05
CA GLY A 119 -7.82 -20.72 -17.47
C GLY A 119 -9.15 -20.00 -17.74
N LEU A 120 -9.34 -18.81 -17.16
CA LEU A 120 -10.43 -17.90 -17.51
C LEU A 120 -9.97 -16.97 -18.65
N ASP A 121 -10.83 -16.70 -19.62
CA ASP A 121 -10.49 -15.77 -20.71
C ASP A 121 -10.47 -14.29 -20.24
N ALA A 122 -11.38 -13.93 -19.33
CA ALA A 122 -11.65 -12.55 -18.93
C ALA A 122 -12.08 -12.43 -17.45
N LEU A 123 -11.84 -11.25 -16.88
CA LEU A 123 -12.36 -10.79 -15.59
C LEU A 123 -13.06 -9.43 -15.74
N ASP A 124 -13.81 -9.04 -14.73
CA ASP A 124 -14.39 -7.71 -14.60
C ASP A 124 -13.39 -6.73 -13.95
N PHE A 125 -13.23 -5.57 -14.56
CA PHE A 125 -12.31 -4.51 -14.18
C PHE A 125 -13.01 -3.16 -14.06
N VAL A 126 -12.34 -2.25 -13.37
CA VAL A 126 -12.64 -0.82 -13.35
C VAL A 126 -11.35 -0.09 -13.76
N VAL A 127 -11.38 0.59 -14.91
CA VAL A 127 -10.23 1.35 -15.47
C VAL A 127 -10.24 2.76 -14.88
N ARG A 128 -9.09 3.21 -14.36
CA ARG A 128 -8.97 4.39 -13.48
C ARG A 128 -7.68 5.18 -13.68
N ASP A 129 -7.54 5.79 -14.85
CA ASP A 129 -6.32 6.49 -15.26
C ASP A 129 -5.91 7.62 -14.32
N GLU A 130 -6.83 8.18 -13.53
CA GLU A 130 -6.50 9.19 -12.53
C GLU A 130 -5.62 8.67 -11.36
N LEU A 131 -5.56 7.34 -11.16
CA LEU A 131 -4.63 6.68 -10.24
C LEU A 131 -3.17 6.76 -10.73
N ALA A 132 -2.96 7.03 -12.03
CA ALA A 132 -1.66 7.19 -12.68
C ALA A 132 -1.40 8.66 -13.09
N THR A 133 -1.90 9.62 -12.31
CA THR A 133 -1.63 11.06 -12.49
C THR A 133 -0.18 11.47 -12.19
N SER A 134 0.52 10.72 -11.33
CA SER A 134 1.95 10.85 -11.09
C SER A 134 2.51 9.51 -10.61
N ARG A 135 3.85 9.35 -10.72
CA ARG A 135 4.54 8.18 -10.17
C ARG A 135 4.29 8.02 -8.67
N GLU A 136 4.32 9.11 -7.90
CA GLU A 136 4.06 9.10 -6.45
C GLU A 136 2.64 8.59 -6.14
N THR A 137 1.63 9.14 -6.82
CA THR A 137 0.22 8.76 -6.65
C THR A 137 0.00 7.28 -6.97
N PHE A 138 0.59 6.78 -8.06
CA PHE A 138 0.46 5.39 -8.47
C PHE A 138 1.06 4.42 -7.45
N ILE A 139 2.30 4.62 -7.02
CA ILE A 139 2.94 3.77 -6.00
C ILE A 139 2.19 3.85 -4.66
N ASN A 140 1.71 5.05 -4.27
CA ASN A 140 0.88 5.25 -3.08
C ASN A 140 -0.41 4.39 -3.13
N HIS A 141 -1.05 4.26 -4.30
CA HIS A 141 -2.21 3.38 -4.46
C HIS A 141 -1.88 1.89 -4.34
N LEU A 142 -0.75 1.42 -4.91
CA LEU A 142 -0.29 0.03 -4.73
C LEU A 142 -0.04 -0.31 -3.26
N LEU A 143 0.61 0.61 -2.54
CA LEU A 143 0.95 0.46 -1.12
C LEU A 143 -0.28 0.48 -0.22
N LYS A 144 -1.17 1.47 -0.37
CA LYS A 144 -2.32 1.67 0.53
C LYS A 144 -3.26 0.48 0.57
N GLU A 145 -3.50 -0.18 -0.56
CA GLU A 145 -4.34 -1.38 -0.60
C GLU A 145 -3.77 -2.53 0.24
N ASN A 146 -2.44 -2.66 0.25
CA ASN A 146 -1.76 -3.73 0.97
C ASN A 146 -1.52 -3.37 2.45
N LEU A 147 -1.33 -2.08 2.80
CA LEU A 147 -1.01 -1.63 4.16
C LEU A 147 -2.08 -1.93 5.22
N ASP A 148 -3.36 -1.97 4.84
CA ASP A 148 -4.45 -2.30 5.77
C ASP A 148 -4.65 -3.82 5.95
N ARG A 149 -3.85 -4.65 5.26
CA ARG A 149 -3.95 -6.11 5.30
C ARG A 149 -3.07 -6.72 6.38
N ALA A 150 -3.68 -7.57 7.21
CA ALA A 150 -2.95 -8.32 8.25
C ALA A 150 -1.94 -9.33 7.66
N ASP A 151 -2.09 -9.74 6.39
CA ASP A 151 -1.20 -10.66 5.67
C ASP A 151 -0.12 -9.95 4.82
N PHE A 152 0.10 -8.64 5.00
CA PHE A 152 1.13 -7.94 4.23
C PHE A 152 2.50 -8.00 4.90
N ASP A 153 3.40 -8.77 4.26
CA ASP A 153 4.78 -8.95 4.67
C ASP A 153 5.47 -7.60 4.98
N ILE A 154 6.15 -7.58 6.12
CA ILE A 154 6.98 -6.49 6.61
C ILE A 154 8.08 -6.10 5.60
N ILE A 155 8.71 -7.06 4.92
CA ILE A 155 9.80 -6.82 3.97
C ILE A 155 9.27 -6.39 2.60
N GLU A 156 8.24 -7.04 2.04
CA GLU A 156 7.51 -6.53 0.86
C GLU A 156 7.05 -5.07 1.08
N ARG A 157 6.47 -4.76 2.24
CA ARG A 157 6.05 -3.41 2.63
C ARG A 157 7.23 -2.44 2.67
N ALA A 158 8.34 -2.81 3.30
CA ALA A 158 9.54 -1.98 3.36
C ALA A 158 10.13 -1.71 1.97
N ARG A 159 10.13 -2.71 1.07
CA ARG A 159 10.53 -2.55 -0.34
C ARG A 159 9.60 -1.59 -1.09
N GLY A 160 8.28 -1.74 -0.97
CA GLY A 160 7.34 -0.79 -1.57
C GLY A 160 7.52 0.65 -1.07
N ILE A 161 7.80 0.83 0.22
CA ILE A 161 8.09 2.15 0.80
C ILE A 161 9.42 2.71 0.25
N LYS A 162 10.41 1.87 -0.02
CA LYS A 162 11.66 2.27 -0.70
C LYS A 162 11.37 2.82 -2.09
N GLU A 163 10.52 2.16 -2.88
CA GLU A 163 10.11 2.65 -4.20
C GLU A 163 9.35 3.98 -4.11
N LEU A 164 8.41 4.13 -3.17
CA LEU A 164 7.72 5.41 -2.96
C LEU A 164 8.70 6.53 -2.61
N VAL A 165 9.66 6.27 -1.73
CA VAL A 165 10.67 7.25 -1.33
C VAL A 165 11.65 7.57 -2.46
N ALA A 166 11.98 6.60 -3.32
CA ALA A 166 12.82 6.82 -4.50
C ALA A 166 12.12 7.74 -5.51
N VAL A 167 10.86 7.47 -5.83
CA VAL A 167 10.03 8.33 -6.67
C VAL A 167 9.87 9.73 -6.06
N CYS A 168 9.58 9.82 -4.75
CA CYS A 168 9.55 11.10 -4.03
C CYS A 168 10.90 11.83 -3.99
N ALA A 169 12.02 11.19 -4.34
CA ALA A 169 13.32 11.85 -4.44
C ALA A 169 13.56 12.51 -5.81
N GLU A 170 12.82 12.10 -6.86
CA GLU A 170 12.96 12.62 -8.23
C GLU A 170 12.69 14.13 -8.32
N GLU A 171 11.67 14.64 -7.62
CA GLU A 171 11.38 16.08 -7.56
C GLU A 171 12.25 16.81 -6.52
N SER A 172 12.58 16.15 -5.40
CA SER A 172 13.47 16.69 -4.36
C SER A 172 13.91 15.61 -3.39
N GLU A 173 15.21 15.30 -3.40
CA GLU A 173 15.86 14.41 -2.45
C GLU A 173 15.62 14.85 -0.98
N ARG A 174 15.71 16.17 -0.73
CA ARG A 174 15.35 16.74 0.57
C ARG A 174 13.84 16.67 0.76
N GLY A 175 13.43 15.92 1.79
CA GLY A 175 12.02 15.78 2.15
C GLY A 175 11.32 14.57 1.54
N ALA A 176 11.96 13.77 0.67
CA ALA A 176 11.36 12.59 0.05
C ALA A 176 10.68 11.64 1.07
N ARG A 177 11.36 11.32 2.19
CA ARG A 177 10.80 10.51 3.29
C ARG A 177 9.63 11.18 4.02
N ALA A 178 9.55 12.51 4.03
CA ALA A 178 8.42 13.24 4.63
C ALA A 178 7.20 13.23 3.70
N ARG A 179 7.41 13.40 2.39
CA ARG A 179 6.34 13.30 1.37
C ARG A 179 5.77 11.89 1.27
N ALA A 180 6.62 10.86 1.28
CA ALA A 180 6.17 9.47 1.36
C ALA A 180 5.34 9.20 2.64
N ALA A 181 5.70 9.84 3.76
CA ALA A 181 4.94 9.74 5.01
C ALA A 181 3.55 10.41 4.91
N GLU A 182 3.50 11.63 4.36
CA GLU A 182 2.27 12.38 4.07
C GLU A 182 1.35 11.60 3.12
N HIS A 183 1.90 11.10 2.01
CA HIS A 183 1.20 10.25 1.05
C HIS A 183 0.53 9.06 1.71
N LEU A 184 1.21 8.37 2.63
CA LEU A 184 0.71 7.18 3.32
C LEU A 184 -0.11 7.50 4.59
N GLY A 185 -0.19 8.75 5.02
CA GLY A 185 -0.83 9.13 6.29
C GLY A 185 -0.12 8.53 7.52
N LYS A 186 1.21 8.49 7.50
CA LYS A 186 2.08 7.95 8.55
C LYS A 186 3.12 8.98 8.98
N ASP A 187 3.83 8.71 10.08
CA ASP A 187 4.94 9.55 10.52
C ASP A 187 6.22 9.30 9.72
N ARG A 188 7.04 10.35 9.53
CA ARG A 188 8.37 10.24 8.93
C ARG A 188 9.27 9.24 9.68
N SER A 189 9.12 9.12 11.00
CA SER A 189 9.84 8.13 11.80
C SER A 189 9.45 6.69 11.44
N TRP A 190 8.17 6.44 11.15
CA TRP A 190 7.69 5.14 10.70
C TRP A 190 8.30 4.77 9.34
N ILE A 191 8.34 5.70 8.38
CA ILE A 191 9.04 5.49 7.09
C ILE A 191 10.51 5.11 7.30
N THR A 192 11.23 5.86 8.15
CA THR A 192 12.64 5.55 8.49
C THR A 192 12.79 4.16 9.11
N HIS A 193 11.89 3.75 10.01
CA HIS A 193 11.93 2.42 10.62
C HIS A 193 11.69 1.31 9.59
N GLN A 194 10.68 1.43 8.71
CA GLN A 194 10.43 0.41 7.67
C GLN A 194 11.63 0.28 6.73
N LEU A 195 12.18 1.39 6.23
CA LEU A 195 13.37 1.37 5.38
C LEU A 195 14.57 0.73 6.06
N SER A 196 14.75 0.96 7.36
CA SER A 196 15.89 0.41 8.11
C SER A 196 15.83 -1.13 8.24
N LEU A 197 14.66 -1.76 8.10
CA LEU A 197 14.55 -3.22 8.12
C LEU A 197 15.23 -3.87 6.90
N LEU A 198 15.40 -3.12 5.80
CA LEU A 198 16.14 -3.56 4.61
C LEU A 198 17.67 -3.48 4.78
N GLU A 199 18.14 -2.92 5.89
CA GLU A 199 19.57 -2.86 6.25
C GLU A 199 20.02 -4.11 7.02
N LEU A 200 19.09 -4.96 7.47
CA LEU A 200 19.38 -6.22 8.16
C LEU A 200 19.92 -7.30 7.20
N PRO A 201 20.70 -8.29 7.69
CA PRO A 201 21.09 -9.48 6.92
C PRO A 201 19.89 -10.19 6.28
N GLU A 202 20.08 -10.76 5.09
CA GLU A 202 18.98 -11.36 4.29
C GLU A 202 18.25 -12.48 5.03
N THR A 203 18.94 -13.30 5.82
CA THR A 203 18.32 -14.34 6.66
C THR A 203 17.33 -13.75 7.66
N ILE A 204 17.69 -12.62 8.30
CA ILE A 204 16.83 -11.93 9.27
C ILE A 204 15.65 -11.25 8.55
N GLN A 205 15.86 -10.71 7.35
CA GLN A 205 14.76 -10.27 6.49
C GLN A 205 13.82 -11.45 6.15
N GLY A 206 14.37 -12.63 5.84
CA GLY A 206 13.61 -13.87 5.63
C GLY A 206 12.74 -14.22 6.84
N MET A 207 13.29 -14.19 8.05
CA MET A 207 12.54 -14.44 9.29
C MET A 207 11.47 -13.38 9.59
N LEU A 208 11.71 -12.11 9.24
CA LEU A 208 10.68 -11.07 9.29
C LEU A 208 9.56 -11.32 8.27
N SER A 209 9.90 -11.91 7.12
CA SER A 209 8.99 -12.16 6.00
C SER A 209 8.12 -13.42 6.19
N SER A 210 8.66 -14.48 6.77
CA SER A 210 7.88 -15.64 7.23
C SER A 210 7.01 -15.35 8.45
N GLY A 211 7.35 -14.30 9.22
CA GLY A 211 6.71 -13.98 10.50
C GLY A 211 7.31 -14.70 11.71
N ASP A 212 8.36 -15.51 11.53
CA ASP A 212 9.12 -16.16 12.61
C ASP A 212 9.76 -15.13 13.57
N LEU A 213 10.11 -13.95 13.02
CA LEU A 213 10.56 -12.80 13.80
C LEU A 213 9.53 -11.67 13.73
N PRO A 214 9.01 -11.16 14.86
CA PRO A 214 8.08 -10.04 14.84
C PRO A 214 8.79 -8.70 14.61
N GLU A 215 8.12 -7.75 13.94
CA GLU A 215 8.68 -6.43 13.57
C GLU A 215 9.30 -5.65 14.75
N ARG A 216 8.79 -5.83 15.97
CA ARG A 216 9.37 -5.19 17.18
C ARG A 216 10.80 -5.66 17.47
N ASP A 217 11.11 -6.92 17.18
CA ASP A 217 12.42 -7.52 17.42
C ASP A 217 13.37 -7.11 16.28
N GLY A 218 12.90 -7.10 15.02
CA GLY A 218 13.65 -6.55 13.90
C GLY A 218 14.07 -5.08 14.10
N ARG A 219 13.21 -4.24 14.68
CA ARG A 219 13.56 -2.85 15.04
C ARG A 219 14.64 -2.75 16.13
N LEU A 220 14.74 -3.72 17.03
CA LEU A 220 15.84 -3.79 18.00
C LEU A 220 17.15 -4.17 17.32
N LEU A 221 17.13 -5.17 16.44
CA LEU A 221 18.30 -5.59 15.66
C LEU A 221 18.84 -4.47 14.77
N VAL A 222 17.96 -3.71 14.11
CA VAL A 222 18.33 -2.50 13.36
C VAL A 222 19.09 -1.50 14.22
N ARG A 223 18.66 -1.30 15.47
CA ARG A 223 19.33 -0.39 16.39
C ARG A 223 20.72 -0.90 16.76
N GLN A 224 20.85 -2.20 17.07
CA GLN A 224 22.14 -2.81 17.40
C GLN A 224 23.12 -2.73 16.22
N LEU A 225 22.67 -3.02 15.00
CA LEU A 225 23.47 -2.90 13.78
C LEU A 225 23.90 -1.45 13.48
N LYS A 226 23.11 -0.45 13.91
CA LYS A 226 23.48 0.98 13.80
C LYS A 226 24.44 1.46 14.89
N GLU A 227 24.44 0.81 16.04
CA GLU A 227 25.38 1.06 17.14
C GLU A 227 26.72 0.34 16.90
N SER A 228 26.70 -0.86 16.30
CA SER A 228 27.86 -1.67 15.91
C SER A 228 27.66 -2.32 14.53
N PRO A 229 28.08 -1.66 13.43
CA PRO A 229 27.96 -2.18 12.06
C PRO A 229 28.76 -3.46 11.76
N GLU A 230 29.74 -3.79 12.61
CA GLU A 230 30.59 -4.98 12.52
C GLU A 230 29.95 -6.29 13.01
N LEU A 231 28.74 -6.23 13.62
CA LEU A 231 28.05 -7.41 14.14
C LEU A 231 27.64 -8.36 13.03
N THR A 232 27.94 -9.65 13.20
CA THR A 232 27.44 -10.70 12.32
C THR A 232 25.98 -11.03 12.60
N GLU A 233 25.34 -11.77 11.69
CA GLU A 233 24.00 -12.31 11.90
C GLU A 233 23.89 -13.13 13.21
N ALA A 234 24.92 -13.92 13.52
CA ALA A 234 24.96 -14.74 14.73
C ALA A 234 25.00 -13.87 16.00
N ASP A 235 25.79 -12.78 15.99
CA ASP A 235 25.90 -11.85 17.12
C ASP A 235 24.57 -11.12 17.35
N LEU A 236 23.93 -10.64 16.27
CA LEU A 236 22.59 -10.03 16.31
C LEU A 236 21.54 -10.98 16.91
N MET A 237 21.51 -12.23 16.45
CA MET A 237 20.55 -13.23 16.94
C MET A 237 20.83 -13.65 18.40
N GLN A 238 22.09 -13.73 18.80
CA GLN A 238 22.47 -13.99 20.20
C GLN A 238 22.09 -12.80 21.11
N ALA A 239 22.39 -11.57 20.72
CA ALA A 239 22.02 -10.37 21.47
C ALA A 239 20.50 -10.22 21.62
N LEU A 240 19.71 -10.58 20.60
CA LEU A 240 18.26 -10.63 20.69
C LEU A 240 17.77 -11.69 21.69
N LYS A 241 18.40 -12.88 21.70
CA LYS A 241 18.06 -13.97 22.63
C LYS A 241 18.33 -13.56 24.08
N GLU A 242 19.46 -12.91 24.33
CA GLU A 242 19.82 -12.36 25.64
C GLU A 242 18.85 -11.26 26.09
N HIS A 243 18.51 -10.32 25.20
CA HIS A 243 17.52 -9.28 25.48
C HIS A 243 16.13 -9.88 25.80
N LYS A 244 15.70 -10.93 25.08
CA LYS A 244 14.45 -11.66 25.38
C LYS A 244 14.49 -12.34 26.75
N ALA A 245 15.60 -12.99 27.10
CA ALA A 245 15.77 -13.63 28.40
C ALA A 245 15.73 -12.61 29.56
N ALA A 246 16.46 -11.49 29.43
CA ALA A 246 16.46 -10.41 30.41
C ALA A 246 15.04 -9.83 30.63
N ARG A 247 14.29 -9.59 29.54
CA ARG A 247 12.90 -9.10 29.62
C ARG A 247 11.92 -10.11 30.22
N SER A 248 12.17 -11.43 30.09
CA SER A 248 11.37 -12.44 30.80
C SER A 248 11.63 -12.40 32.30
N ALA A 249 12.91 -12.41 32.70
CA ALA A 249 13.32 -12.37 34.10
C ALA A 249 12.82 -11.10 34.82
N GLU A 250 12.90 -9.93 34.18
CA GLU A 250 12.35 -8.67 34.69
C GLU A 250 10.84 -8.78 34.94
N LYS A 251 10.09 -9.30 33.97
CA LYS A 251 8.63 -9.46 34.04
C LYS A 251 8.20 -10.49 35.10
N GLU A 252 8.99 -11.55 35.29
CA GLU A 252 8.78 -12.55 36.32
C GLU A 252 9.03 -11.97 37.72
N ALA A 253 10.08 -11.18 37.89
CA ALA A 253 10.36 -10.45 39.13
C ALA A 253 9.26 -9.42 39.47
N GLU A 254 8.81 -8.63 38.49
CA GLU A 254 7.69 -7.69 38.65
C GLU A 254 6.41 -8.44 39.08
N ARG A 255 6.08 -9.55 38.41
CA ARG A 255 4.92 -10.38 38.73
C ARG A 255 5.00 -10.98 40.13
N ALA A 256 6.18 -11.43 40.56
CA ALA A 256 6.40 -11.93 41.91
C ALA A 256 6.21 -10.83 42.97
N LEU A 257 6.71 -9.62 42.70
CA LEU A 257 6.56 -8.47 43.59
C LEU A 257 5.09 -8.03 43.73
N LEU A 258 4.35 -7.99 42.62
CA LEU A 258 2.91 -7.70 42.61
C LEU A 258 2.08 -8.79 43.33
N ALA A 259 2.47 -10.06 43.20
CA ALA A 259 1.84 -11.16 43.94
C ALA A 259 2.10 -11.03 45.45
N ALA A 260 3.34 -10.77 45.86
CA ALA A 260 3.70 -10.54 47.26
C ALA A 260 2.97 -9.33 47.87
N ALA A 261 2.78 -8.26 47.09
CA ALA A 261 1.99 -7.10 47.53
C ALA A 261 0.51 -7.46 47.76
N ARG A 262 -0.11 -8.24 46.87
CA ARG A 262 -1.51 -8.70 47.01
C ARG A 262 -1.73 -9.59 48.24
N HIS A 263 -0.76 -10.45 48.58
CA HIS A 263 -0.84 -11.29 49.78
C HIS A 263 -0.60 -10.52 51.10
N LYS A 264 -0.21 -9.24 51.04
CA LYS A 264 0.05 -8.40 52.22
C LYS A 264 -1.10 -7.46 52.59
N THR A 265 -2.20 -7.48 51.84
CA THR A 265 -3.44 -6.78 52.19
C THR A 265 -4.32 -7.69 53.06
N PRO A 266 -4.67 -7.33 54.30
CA PRO A 266 -5.52 -8.17 55.14
C PRO A 266 -6.95 -8.26 54.58
N ALA A 267 -7.56 -9.43 54.71
CA ALA A 267 -8.96 -9.64 54.35
C ALA A 267 -9.89 -8.72 55.18
N PRO A 268 -11.01 -8.24 54.63
CA PRO A 268 -11.98 -7.48 55.39
C PRO A 268 -12.57 -8.36 56.49
N VAL A 269 -12.58 -7.86 57.72
CA VAL A 269 -13.02 -8.59 58.91
C VAL A 269 -14.54 -8.77 58.86
N SER A 270 -15.02 -10.01 58.89
CA SER A 270 -16.43 -10.34 59.05
C SER A 270 -16.95 -9.80 60.39
N GLN A 271 -18.10 -9.11 60.37
CA GLN A 271 -18.80 -8.69 61.58
C GLN A 271 -20.13 -9.43 61.73
N GLU A 272 -20.14 -10.39 62.65
CA GLU A 272 -21.30 -10.81 63.45
C GLU A 272 -20.97 -10.33 64.89
N ASP A 273 -21.89 -9.86 65.74
CA ASP A 273 -23.34 -10.01 65.74
C ASP A 273 -24.07 -8.92 66.59
N SER A 274 -25.34 -8.62 66.24
CA SER A 274 -26.46 -8.20 67.12
C SER A 274 -26.50 -6.83 67.87
N PRO A 275 -27.70 -6.32 68.26
CA PRO A 275 -29.02 -6.46 67.63
C PRO A 275 -29.94 -5.19 67.63
N ALA A 276 -31.09 -5.30 66.93
CA ALA A 276 -32.39 -4.65 67.15
C ALA A 276 -32.59 -3.11 66.95
N ALA A 277 -33.35 -2.74 65.91
CA ALA A 277 -34.71 -2.11 65.99
C ALA A 277 -35.10 -1.46 64.63
N GLU A 278 -36.35 -1.68 64.18
CA GLU A 278 -36.89 -1.17 62.91
C GLU A 278 -37.64 0.18 63.04
N LEU A 279 -38.11 0.72 61.90
CA LEU A 279 -39.19 1.73 61.72
C LEU A 279 -38.79 3.21 62.02
N ASP A 280 -39.25 4.25 61.29
CA ASP A 280 -40.11 4.33 60.09
C ASP A 280 -39.84 5.62 59.26
N THR A 281 -40.45 5.67 58.07
CA THR A 281 -40.57 6.74 57.04
C THR A 281 -40.23 8.21 57.36
N GLY A 282 -39.57 8.86 56.36
CA GLY A 282 -40.24 9.97 55.66
C GLY A 282 -39.59 11.38 55.62
N LYS A 283 -39.49 11.91 54.38
CA LYS A 283 -39.46 13.33 53.94
C LYS A 283 -38.16 14.19 53.95
N ALA A 284 -38.00 14.84 52.78
CA ALA A 284 -37.63 16.25 52.57
C ALA A 284 -36.15 16.72 52.54
N ALA A 285 -35.60 16.69 51.32
CA ALA A 285 -35.25 17.87 50.51
C ALA A 285 -34.12 18.87 50.89
N THR A 286 -33.52 19.38 49.81
CA THR A 286 -32.86 20.71 49.63
C THR A 286 -31.34 20.80 49.80
N ASN A 287 -30.64 21.12 48.71
CA ASN A 287 -29.71 22.26 48.52
C ASN A 287 -28.95 22.04 47.19
N ARG A 288 -29.14 22.84 46.13
CA ARG A 288 -28.87 24.29 45.92
C ARG A 288 -27.37 24.59 45.75
N ALA A 289 -27.03 25.05 44.55
CA ALA A 289 -25.68 25.40 44.09
C ALA A 289 -25.21 26.80 44.55
N LEU A 290 -23.91 27.08 44.38
CA LEU A 290 -23.30 28.38 44.06
C LEU A 290 -21.84 28.13 43.50
N PRO A 291 -21.05 29.12 43.02
CA PRO A 291 -20.54 29.07 41.65
C PRO A 291 -19.00 29.30 41.49
N PRO A 292 -18.45 29.22 40.26
CA PRO A 292 -17.10 29.72 39.97
C PRO A 292 -17.08 31.23 39.67
N SER A 293 -15.97 31.87 40.06
CA SER A 293 -15.55 33.25 39.73
C SER A 293 -14.05 33.18 39.36
N GLY A 294 -13.47 33.99 38.47
CA GLY A 294 -14.04 35.04 37.63
C GLY A 294 -13.02 35.54 36.58
N SER A 295 -13.56 35.85 35.41
CA SER A 295 -13.25 36.92 34.44
C SER A 295 -11.98 37.78 34.54
N ALA A 296 -11.36 38.00 33.37
CA ALA A 296 -10.77 39.30 32.97
C ALA A 296 -11.13 39.57 31.50
N GLU A 297 -11.87 40.66 31.23
CA GLU A 297 -12.30 41.08 29.88
C GLU A 297 -11.40 42.18 29.31
N ILE A 298 -11.24 42.25 27.99
CA ILE A 298 -11.02 43.52 27.25
C ILE A 298 -11.94 43.58 26.01
N LYS A 299 -12.37 44.79 25.64
CA LYS A 299 -13.44 45.19 24.70
C LYS A 299 -12.93 46.32 23.79
N VAL A 300 -13.47 46.66 22.60
CA VAL A 300 -14.74 46.36 21.89
C VAL A 300 -14.46 46.20 20.36
N ALA A 301 -15.49 45.86 19.57
CA ALA A 301 -15.79 46.39 18.21
C ALA A 301 -15.41 45.59 16.93
N GLY A 302 -16.46 45.19 16.20
CA GLY A 302 -16.51 45.24 14.72
C GLY A 302 -17.38 46.44 14.28
N PRO A 303 -17.82 46.58 13.00
CA PRO A 303 -17.91 45.52 11.97
C PRO A 303 -17.49 45.95 10.53
N VAL A 304 -17.90 45.13 9.54
CA VAL A 304 -18.04 45.38 8.07
C VAL A 304 -16.85 45.04 7.15
N PRO A 305 -17.06 44.19 6.11
CA PRO A 305 -16.11 43.92 5.03
C PRO A 305 -16.43 44.72 3.74
N PRO A 306 -15.49 44.85 2.78
CA PRO A 306 -15.80 45.20 1.40
C PRO A 306 -15.76 44.00 0.44
N GLN A 307 -16.67 44.02 -0.53
CA GLN A 307 -16.79 43.11 -1.68
C GLN A 307 -15.99 43.63 -2.91
N PRO A 308 -15.90 42.89 -4.04
CA PRO A 308 -14.82 43.07 -5.02
C PRO A 308 -15.07 44.19 -6.05
N GLY A 309 -13.98 44.70 -6.63
CA GLY A 309 -13.99 45.66 -7.72
C GLY A 309 -13.48 45.07 -9.04
N ALA A 310 -14.24 45.29 -10.10
CA ALA A 310 -13.85 45.15 -11.50
C ALA A 310 -14.36 46.42 -12.26
N PRO A 311 -14.09 46.61 -13.55
CA PRO A 311 -12.90 46.29 -14.35
C PRO A 311 -12.27 47.56 -14.97
N ALA A 312 -11.07 47.46 -15.56
CA ALA A 312 -10.51 48.52 -16.42
C ALA A 312 -10.44 48.05 -17.88
N LYS A 313 -11.04 48.83 -18.79
CA LYS A 313 -10.91 48.69 -20.25
C LYS A 313 -9.63 49.41 -20.71
N THR A 314 -9.05 49.00 -21.84
CA THR A 314 -8.61 49.90 -22.94
C THR A 314 -8.28 49.06 -24.19
N SER A 315 -8.76 49.54 -25.35
CA SER A 315 -8.37 49.31 -26.77
C SER A 315 -7.69 47.98 -27.18
N GLN A 316 -8.29 47.20 -28.08
CA GLN A 316 -8.31 47.42 -29.55
C GLN A 316 -6.92 47.47 -30.19
N GLU A 317 -6.56 46.41 -30.91
CA GLU A 317 -6.19 46.58 -32.32
C GLU A 317 -6.57 45.33 -33.14
N THR A 318 -7.13 45.57 -34.32
CA THR A 318 -7.53 44.56 -35.28
C THR A 318 -6.43 44.36 -36.31
N HIS A 319 -6.13 43.12 -36.71
CA HIS A 319 -5.81 42.84 -38.12
C HIS A 319 -6.22 41.42 -38.53
N SER A 320 -6.38 41.23 -39.83
CA SER A 320 -7.13 40.14 -40.47
C SER A 320 -6.25 39.43 -41.50
N GLN A 321 -6.58 38.17 -41.81
CA GLN A 321 -6.04 37.39 -42.93
C GLN A 321 -4.54 36.99 -42.78
N GLN A 322 -4.02 35.93 -43.42
CA GLN A 322 -4.51 35.16 -44.57
C GLN A 322 -3.95 33.71 -44.54
N ARG A 323 -4.61 32.77 -45.23
CA ARG A 323 -4.04 31.43 -45.53
C ARG A 323 -3.09 31.50 -46.74
N PRO A 324 -2.14 30.56 -46.83
CA PRO A 324 -1.99 29.72 -48.05
C PRO A 324 -2.21 28.24 -47.68
N ALA A 325 -3.06 27.47 -48.37
CA ALA A 325 -2.92 26.97 -49.75
C ALA A 325 -2.12 25.64 -49.79
N VAL A 326 -2.83 24.57 -50.14
CA VAL A 326 -2.35 23.18 -50.22
C VAL A 326 -1.67 22.94 -51.58
N VAL A 327 -0.57 22.19 -51.59
CA VAL A 327 0.01 21.58 -52.81
C VAL A 327 0.25 20.09 -52.53
N PRO A 328 -0.18 19.16 -53.40
CA PRO A 328 -0.09 17.72 -53.14
C PRO A 328 1.22 17.11 -53.69
N SER A 329 1.76 16.11 -52.98
CA SER A 329 2.91 15.31 -53.45
C SER A 329 2.74 13.81 -53.19
N GLN A 330 2.33 13.12 -54.26
CA GLN A 330 2.70 11.77 -54.72
C GLN A 330 3.13 10.67 -53.71
N LYS A 331 2.41 9.53 -53.77
CA LYS A 331 2.86 8.21 -53.28
C LYS A 331 3.97 7.62 -54.18
N PRO A 332 4.89 6.84 -53.59
CA PRO A 332 5.41 5.62 -54.19
C PRO A 332 4.84 4.38 -53.49
N THR A 333 4.56 3.32 -54.25
CA THR A 333 4.12 2.02 -53.74
C THR A 333 5.30 1.08 -53.49
N GLN A 334 5.38 0.49 -52.30
CA GLN A 334 6.16 -0.73 -52.04
C GLN A 334 5.25 -1.81 -51.44
N ARG A 335 5.56 -3.07 -51.74
CA ARG A 335 4.87 -4.24 -51.18
C ARG A 335 5.43 -4.52 -49.78
N PRO A 336 4.63 -4.88 -48.77
CA PRO A 336 5.16 -5.44 -47.54
C PRO A 336 5.54 -6.91 -47.76
N ASP A 337 6.79 -7.25 -47.49
CA ASP A 337 7.16 -8.62 -47.11
C ASP A 337 6.49 -8.97 -45.77
N VAL A 338 6.15 -10.25 -45.58
CA VAL A 338 5.53 -10.73 -44.35
C VAL A 338 6.64 -11.12 -43.37
N PRO A 339 6.79 -10.45 -42.21
CA PRO A 339 7.69 -10.92 -41.17
C PRO A 339 7.10 -12.17 -40.51
N VAL A 340 7.87 -13.27 -40.53
CA VAL A 340 7.56 -14.47 -39.75
C VAL A 340 7.76 -14.14 -38.26
N ALA A 341 6.77 -14.48 -37.43
CA ALA A 341 6.86 -14.23 -35.99
C ALA A 341 7.93 -15.14 -35.34
N PRO A 342 8.69 -14.65 -34.34
CA PRO A 342 9.69 -15.47 -33.66
C PRO A 342 9.02 -16.63 -32.92
N ALA A 343 9.58 -17.84 -33.05
CA ALA A 343 9.08 -19.02 -32.35
C ALA A 343 9.32 -18.91 -30.84
N VAL A 344 8.29 -19.13 -30.05
CA VAL A 344 8.40 -19.21 -28.58
C VAL A 344 8.80 -20.65 -28.22
N ILE A 345 10.04 -20.83 -27.75
CA ILE A 345 10.58 -22.14 -27.36
C ILE A 345 10.50 -22.30 -25.84
N GLU A 346 9.92 -23.41 -25.38
CA GLU A 346 9.94 -23.74 -23.96
C GLU A 346 11.33 -24.23 -23.54
N ILE A 347 11.92 -23.59 -22.53
CA ILE A 347 13.27 -23.89 -21.99
C ILE A 347 13.39 -25.36 -21.47
N ARG A 348 12.28 -26.08 -21.34
CA ARG A 348 12.23 -27.50 -20.95
C ARG A 348 12.52 -28.47 -22.11
N GLN A 349 12.51 -28.02 -23.36
CA GLN A 349 12.79 -28.83 -24.55
C GLN A 349 14.23 -28.58 -25.00
N VAL A 350 15.17 -29.25 -24.32
CA VAL A 350 16.61 -28.94 -24.37
C VAL A 350 17.18 -29.07 -25.79
N GLU A 351 16.69 -30.02 -26.59
CA GLU A 351 17.11 -30.19 -27.99
C GLU A 351 16.72 -28.98 -28.86
N GLN A 352 15.50 -28.46 -28.71
CA GLN A 352 15.04 -27.29 -29.46
C GLN A 352 15.74 -26.00 -29.02
N VAL A 353 16.04 -25.89 -27.72
CA VAL A 353 16.87 -24.79 -27.21
C VAL A 353 18.26 -24.85 -27.82
N ALA A 354 18.90 -26.03 -27.88
CA ALA A 354 20.22 -26.19 -28.49
C ALA A 354 20.22 -25.86 -29.99
N GLU A 355 19.20 -26.31 -30.74
CA GLU A 355 19.06 -26.03 -32.18
C GLU A 355 18.86 -24.54 -32.47
N ALA A 356 17.98 -23.86 -31.72
CA ALA A 356 17.75 -22.42 -31.87
C ALA A 356 18.92 -21.54 -31.40
N LEU A 357 19.68 -21.99 -30.40
CA LEU A 357 20.94 -21.32 -30.03
C LEU A 357 21.97 -21.47 -31.16
N ALA A 358 22.09 -22.65 -31.78
CA ALA A 358 22.99 -22.88 -32.91
C ALA A 358 22.60 -22.11 -34.18
N GLU A 359 21.31 -21.83 -34.39
CA GLU A 359 20.82 -21.02 -35.53
C GLU A 359 21.01 -19.50 -35.34
N HIS A 360 21.09 -19.01 -34.09
CA HIS A 360 21.02 -17.58 -33.78
C HIS A 360 22.25 -16.97 -33.08
N LEU A 361 23.25 -17.78 -32.68
CA LEU A 361 24.51 -17.32 -32.08
C LEU A 361 25.73 -17.70 -32.94
N SER A 362 26.82 -16.95 -32.79
CA SER A 362 28.09 -17.30 -33.43
C SER A 362 28.78 -18.47 -32.71
N GLU A 363 29.74 -19.14 -33.35
CA GLU A 363 30.54 -20.20 -32.71
C GLU A 363 31.30 -19.68 -31.48
N ASP A 364 31.76 -18.43 -31.50
CA ASP A 364 32.43 -17.77 -30.37
C ASP A 364 31.45 -17.56 -29.19
N ASP A 365 30.24 -17.05 -29.47
CA ASP A 365 29.21 -16.83 -28.44
C ASP A 365 28.70 -18.15 -27.83
N LEU A 366 28.53 -19.20 -28.66
CA LEU A 366 28.17 -20.55 -28.21
C LEU A 366 29.25 -21.16 -27.32
N THR A 367 30.53 -20.93 -27.65
CA THR A 367 31.66 -21.37 -26.83
C THR A 367 31.64 -20.66 -25.47
N ALA A 368 31.53 -19.33 -25.46
CA ALA A 368 31.47 -18.53 -24.24
C ALA A 368 30.24 -18.89 -23.36
N LEU A 369 29.08 -19.13 -23.97
CA LEU A 369 27.88 -19.58 -23.26
C LEU A 369 28.10 -20.97 -22.62
N THR A 370 28.77 -21.87 -23.31
CA THR A 370 29.08 -23.22 -22.81
C THR A 370 30.03 -23.17 -21.60
N GLU A 371 31.07 -22.32 -21.66
CA GLU A 371 32.00 -22.11 -20.52
C GLU A 371 31.27 -21.54 -19.29
N LEU A 372 30.42 -20.52 -19.47
CA LEU A 372 29.61 -19.94 -18.39
C LEU A 372 28.64 -20.94 -17.77
N LEU A 373 28.03 -21.82 -18.57
CA LEU A 373 27.15 -22.88 -18.06
C LEU A 373 27.94 -23.93 -17.26
N LEU A 374 29.13 -24.32 -17.70
CA LEU A 374 30.00 -25.25 -16.98
C LEU A 374 30.51 -24.67 -15.65
N GLU A 375 30.87 -23.39 -15.61
CA GLU A 375 31.25 -22.70 -14.37
C GLU A 375 30.09 -22.67 -13.36
N ARG A 376 28.86 -22.37 -13.84
CA ARG A 376 27.66 -22.31 -12.99
C ARG A 376 27.20 -23.69 -12.50
N LEU A 377 27.43 -24.74 -13.27
CA LEU A 377 27.21 -26.12 -12.82
C LEU A 377 28.25 -26.57 -11.79
N SER A 378 29.51 -26.15 -11.96
CA SER A 378 30.61 -26.49 -11.04
C SER A 378 30.52 -25.78 -9.69
N ASN A 379 30.01 -24.54 -9.67
CA ASN A 379 29.79 -23.75 -8.45
C ASN A 379 28.43 -24.01 -7.75
N LYS A 380 27.68 -25.04 -8.18
CA LYS A 380 26.39 -25.36 -7.56
C LYS A 380 26.61 -26.19 -6.28
N PRO A 381 26.12 -25.76 -5.10
CA PRO A 381 26.20 -26.58 -3.90
C PRO A 381 25.42 -27.89 -4.13
N GLN A 382 26.05 -29.01 -3.80
CA GLN A 382 25.38 -30.32 -3.72
C GLN A 382 24.32 -30.23 -2.61
N VAL A 383 23.07 -30.52 -2.96
CA VAL A 383 21.90 -30.58 -2.05
C VAL A 383 21.55 -32.04 -1.81
#